data_AF-A0A950SIL5-F1
#
_entry.id   AF-A0A950SIL5-F1
#
_cell.length_a   1.000
_cell.length_b   1.000
_cell.length_c   1.000
_cell.angle_alpha   90.00
_cell.angle_beta   90.00
_cell.angle_gamma   90.00
#
_symmetry.space_group_name_H-M   'P 1'
#
loop_
_entity.id
_entity.type
_entity.pdbx_description
1 polymer ?
#
loop_
_entity_poly.entity_id
_entity_poly.type
_entity_poly.pdbx_seq_one_letter_code
_entity_poly.pdbx_strand_id
1 'polypeptide(L)'
;MRILIVGATGELGRDVVEAALQDGHDTAALVRDPARAELPEAVELVAGDVLDASSLRRAVDARDAVICALGTPNPRRASTLLQDGTRNLVLAMDQAGVRRLVCVTLLGAGASRANASLMYRQVILRALAPMLPDKQAQEDVVRSSELDWTLVRPPRFTGGKPGAELRVIAEGQPGRVSRIFRADLARFLLDCATDNRHLREAVAVGSSAAAPESMKLRPRVAVLLSGLLTGSELTSWGIIHPTLWKLEHAEQVRAEKLVYRRFATVDPFLQTAAIAACLAAAQGLHGSDRALALASGASYSIMLAITLIGNMPINLRVFGWDETHGDPEQWRTLRRRWDRLHTARIALDTAGFALITTAAVQPRV
;
A
#
# COMPACT_ATOMS: atom_id res chain seq x y z
N MET A 1 31.43 -20.06 4.69
CA MET A 1 31.57 -20.24 3.23
C MET A 1 32.32 -19.05 2.67
N ARG A 2 32.95 -19.20 1.51
CA ARG A 2 33.52 -18.12 0.70
C ARG A 2 32.44 -17.57 -0.21
N ILE A 3 31.96 -16.36 0.07
CA ILE A 3 30.82 -15.77 -0.64
C ILE A 3 31.27 -14.53 -1.40
N LEU A 4 31.03 -14.51 -2.71
CA LEU A 4 31.17 -13.31 -3.52
C LEU A 4 29.85 -12.54 -3.56
N ILE A 5 29.88 -11.25 -3.23
CA ILE A 5 28.74 -10.35 -3.32
C ILE A 5 28.96 -9.38 -4.49
N VAL A 6 28.12 -9.50 -5.52
CA VAL A 6 28.07 -8.55 -6.65
C VAL A 6 27.02 -7.49 -6.34
N GLY A 7 27.38 -6.21 -6.49
CA GLY A 7 26.53 -5.09 -6.07
C GLY A 7 26.65 -4.72 -4.59
N ALA A 8 27.75 -5.13 -3.93
CA ALA A 8 28.02 -4.93 -2.51
C ALA A 8 27.98 -3.46 -2.05
N THR A 9 28.26 -2.49 -2.92
CA THR A 9 28.27 -1.06 -2.57
C THR A 9 26.89 -0.41 -2.55
N GLY A 10 25.86 -1.08 -3.09
CA GLY A 10 24.47 -0.61 -3.07
C GLY A 10 23.82 -0.83 -1.70
N GLU A 11 22.66 -0.18 -1.47
CA GLU A 11 21.98 -0.23 -0.16
C GLU A 11 21.73 -1.66 0.34
N LEU A 12 21.18 -2.54 -0.49
CA LEU A 12 20.95 -3.94 -0.13
C LEU A 12 22.26 -4.72 -0.03
N GLY A 13 23.23 -4.45 -0.91
CA GLY A 13 24.52 -5.14 -0.92
C GLY A 13 25.30 -4.94 0.37
N ARG A 14 25.28 -3.71 0.93
CA ARG A 14 25.91 -3.40 2.23
C ARG A 14 25.28 -4.20 3.37
N ASP A 15 23.95 -4.30 3.40
CA ASP A 15 23.23 -5.09 4.40
C ASP A 15 23.53 -6.61 4.25
N VAL A 16 23.75 -7.12 3.02
CA VAL A 16 24.19 -8.52 2.78
C VAL A 16 25.62 -8.76 3.25
N VAL A 17 26.54 -7.82 2.99
CA VAL A 17 27.92 -7.88 3.46
C VAL A 17 27.94 -7.95 4.99
N GLU A 18 27.20 -7.07 5.66
CA GLU A 18 27.13 -7.05 7.12
C GLU A 18 26.59 -8.38 7.68
N ALA A 19 25.51 -8.90 7.12
CA ALA A 19 24.95 -10.19 7.52
C ALA A 19 25.94 -11.36 7.32
N ALA A 20 26.66 -11.38 6.19
CA ALA A 20 27.64 -12.43 5.90
C ALA A 20 28.82 -12.41 6.88
N LEU A 21 29.32 -11.23 7.24
CA LEU A 21 30.38 -11.07 8.24
C LEU A 21 29.91 -11.46 9.65
N GLN A 22 28.68 -11.12 10.02
CA GLN A 22 28.09 -11.50 11.32
C GLN A 22 28.01 -13.03 11.49
N ASP A 23 27.77 -13.76 10.40
CA ASP A 23 27.77 -15.24 10.37
C ASP A 23 29.17 -15.86 10.21
N GLY A 24 30.23 -15.05 10.19
CA GLY A 24 31.62 -15.51 10.08
C GLY A 24 31.97 -16.09 8.72
N HIS A 25 31.30 -15.65 7.65
CA HIS A 25 31.65 -16.05 6.29
C HIS A 25 32.84 -15.26 5.74
N ASP A 26 33.67 -15.95 4.95
CA ASP A 26 34.75 -15.31 4.18
C ASP A 26 34.11 -14.58 3.00
N THR A 27 34.10 -13.25 3.07
CA THR A 27 33.25 -12.40 2.23
C THR A 27 34.10 -11.57 1.28
N ALA A 28 33.84 -11.71 -0.02
CA ALA A 28 34.43 -10.89 -1.07
C ALA A 28 33.39 -10.01 -1.75
N ALA A 29 33.79 -8.83 -2.18
CA ALA A 29 32.95 -7.87 -2.89
C ALA A 29 33.56 -7.49 -4.23
N LEU A 30 32.80 -7.68 -5.32
CA LEU A 30 33.17 -7.12 -6.63
C LEU A 30 32.87 -5.62 -6.63
N VAL A 31 33.91 -4.80 -6.77
CA VAL A 31 33.80 -3.33 -6.76
C VAL A 31 34.53 -2.73 -7.95
N ARG A 32 33.92 -1.72 -8.58
CA ARG A 32 34.53 -1.02 -9.74
C ARG A 32 35.76 -0.22 -9.36
N ASP A 33 35.75 0.36 -8.17
CA ASP A 33 36.84 1.17 -7.63
C ASP A 33 37.00 0.85 -6.14
N PRO A 34 38.00 0.03 -5.76
CA PRO A 34 38.26 -0.32 -4.35
C PRO A 34 38.53 0.89 -3.47
N ALA A 35 39.15 1.96 -3.99
CA ALA A 35 39.48 3.15 -3.20
C ALA A 35 38.25 3.95 -2.76
N ARG A 36 37.11 3.73 -3.43
CA ARG A 36 35.82 4.37 -3.12
C ARG A 36 34.83 3.43 -2.44
N ALA A 37 35.24 2.20 -2.15
CA ALA A 37 34.37 1.21 -1.53
C ALA A 37 34.31 1.44 -0.01
N GLU A 38 33.19 1.94 0.47
CA GLU A 38 32.88 2.04 1.90
C GLU A 38 32.33 0.70 2.42
N LEU A 39 33.21 -0.29 2.57
CA LEU A 39 32.89 -1.61 3.11
C LEU A 39 33.81 -1.91 4.31
N PRO A 40 33.42 -2.80 5.23
CA PRO A 40 34.27 -3.20 6.35
C PRO A 40 35.61 -3.78 5.88
N GLU A 41 36.69 -3.52 6.62
CA GLU A 41 38.05 -3.99 6.28
C GLU A 41 38.16 -5.52 6.19
N ALA A 42 37.26 -6.24 6.87
CA ALA A 42 37.19 -7.70 6.82
C ALA A 42 36.71 -8.25 5.46
N VAL A 43 36.22 -7.39 4.55
CA VAL A 43 35.75 -7.79 3.21
C VAL A 43 36.90 -7.75 2.23
N GLU A 44 37.11 -8.84 1.50
CA GLU A 44 38.06 -8.86 0.38
C GLU A 44 37.50 -8.03 -0.79
N LEU A 45 38.18 -6.95 -1.16
CA LEU A 45 37.77 -6.12 -2.29
C LEU A 45 38.40 -6.63 -3.58
N VAL A 46 37.57 -7.10 -4.51
CA VAL A 46 38.00 -7.51 -5.84
C VAL A 46 37.65 -6.42 -6.85
N ALA A 47 38.68 -5.79 -7.41
CA ALA A 47 38.51 -4.77 -8.45
C ALA A 47 37.97 -5.37 -9.75
N GLY A 48 36.82 -4.89 -10.22
CA GLY A 48 36.23 -5.38 -11.47
C GLY A 48 34.88 -4.76 -11.85
N ASP A 49 34.45 -5.08 -13.07
CA ASP A 49 33.18 -4.67 -13.65
C ASP A 49 32.43 -5.92 -14.15
N VAL A 50 31.12 -5.99 -13.91
CA VAL A 50 30.27 -7.10 -14.38
C VAL A 50 30.23 -7.21 -15.91
N LEU A 51 30.60 -6.14 -16.63
CA LEU A 51 30.74 -6.16 -18.08
C LEU A 51 32.12 -6.63 -18.56
N ASP A 52 33.11 -6.76 -17.66
CA ASP A 52 34.43 -7.34 -17.95
C ASP A 52 34.50 -8.79 -17.45
N ALA A 53 34.41 -9.72 -18.40
CA ALA A 53 34.47 -11.16 -18.15
C ALA A 53 35.77 -11.59 -17.43
N SER A 54 36.90 -10.93 -17.71
CA SER A 54 38.17 -11.28 -17.07
C SER A 54 38.15 -10.95 -15.57
N SER A 55 37.50 -9.85 -15.20
CA SER A 55 37.36 -9.44 -13.81
C SER A 55 36.43 -10.34 -13.03
N LEU A 56 35.32 -10.78 -13.64
CA LEU A 56 34.39 -11.73 -13.04
C LEU A 56 35.05 -13.09 -12.81
N ARG A 57 35.87 -13.58 -13.74
CA ARG A 57 36.61 -14.83 -13.54
C ARG A 57 37.52 -14.76 -12.31
N ARG A 58 38.24 -13.65 -12.12
CA ARG A 58 39.08 -13.44 -10.92
C ARG A 58 38.25 -13.37 -9.63
N ALA A 59 37.10 -12.70 -9.68
CA ALA A 59 36.25 -12.52 -8.51
C ALA A 59 35.57 -13.81 -8.05
N VAL A 60 35.16 -14.65 -8.99
CA VAL A 60 34.45 -15.91 -8.73
C VAL A 60 35.40 -17.05 -8.36
N ASP A 61 36.68 -16.94 -8.71
CA ASP A 61 37.67 -17.97 -8.40
C ASP A 61 37.71 -18.29 -6.90
N ALA A 62 37.82 -19.59 -6.59
CA ALA A 62 37.85 -20.12 -5.23
C ALA A 62 36.69 -19.68 -4.31
N ARG A 63 35.48 -19.44 -4.85
CA ARG A 63 34.28 -19.15 -4.06
C ARG A 63 33.35 -20.35 -3.97
N ASP A 64 32.54 -20.39 -2.92
CA ASP A 64 31.54 -21.46 -2.71
C ASP A 64 30.16 -21.04 -3.23
N ALA A 65 29.83 -19.73 -3.15
CA ALA A 65 28.57 -19.18 -3.60
C ALA A 65 28.71 -17.72 -4.08
N VAL A 66 27.77 -17.29 -4.93
CA VAL A 66 27.64 -15.90 -5.39
C VAL A 66 26.26 -15.34 -5.05
N ILE A 67 26.23 -14.18 -4.40
CA ILE A 67 25.01 -13.38 -4.23
C ILE A 67 25.07 -12.19 -5.19
N CYS A 68 24.18 -12.17 -6.18
CA CYS A 68 24.04 -11.08 -7.14
C CYS A 68 22.92 -10.12 -6.72
N ALA A 69 23.32 -9.03 -6.04
CA ALA A 69 22.46 -7.91 -5.68
C ALA A 69 22.62 -6.72 -6.65
N LEU A 70 22.99 -7.00 -7.91
CA LEU A 70 23.23 -5.99 -8.93
C LEU A 70 21.95 -5.19 -9.24
N GLY A 71 22.04 -3.86 -9.06
CA GLY A 71 21.01 -2.90 -9.42
C GLY A 71 21.35 -2.14 -10.71
N THR A 72 20.39 -1.37 -11.22
CA THR A 72 20.60 -0.43 -12.32
C THR A 72 20.84 0.99 -11.78
N PRO A 73 21.80 1.76 -12.33
CA PRO A 73 22.03 3.14 -11.93
C PRO A 73 20.81 4.05 -12.12
N ASN A 74 19.98 3.78 -13.13
CA ASN A 74 18.76 4.53 -13.37
C ASN A 74 17.57 3.59 -13.66
N PRO A 75 16.68 3.37 -12.68
CA PRO A 75 15.55 2.46 -12.81
C PRO A 75 14.49 2.90 -13.84
N ARG A 76 14.53 4.16 -14.27
CA ARG A 76 13.56 4.77 -15.21
C ARG A 76 14.08 4.84 -16.63
N ARG A 77 15.27 4.30 -16.91
CA ARG A 77 15.85 4.25 -18.25
C ARG A 77 16.07 2.80 -18.64
N ALA A 78 15.70 2.45 -19.87
CA ALA A 78 15.98 1.13 -20.42
C ALA A 78 17.50 0.90 -20.47
N SER A 79 17.91 -0.32 -20.18
CA SER A 79 19.30 -0.80 -20.15
C SER A 79 19.30 -2.30 -20.40
N THR A 80 20.47 -2.87 -20.69
CA THR A 80 20.73 -4.31 -20.74
C THR A 80 21.76 -4.74 -19.68
N LEU A 81 22.15 -3.81 -18.79
CA LEU A 81 23.24 -4.00 -17.83
C LEU A 81 23.00 -5.24 -16.95
N LEU A 82 21.75 -5.49 -16.54
CA LEU A 82 21.44 -6.60 -15.65
C LEU A 82 21.53 -7.93 -16.39
N GLN A 83 20.98 -8.00 -17.60
CA GLN A 83 21.10 -9.17 -18.47
C GLN A 83 22.56 -9.47 -18.80
N ASP A 84 23.31 -8.48 -19.30
CA ASP A 84 24.67 -8.66 -19.82
C ASP A 84 25.64 -8.98 -18.68
N GLY A 85 25.55 -8.24 -17.57
CA GLY A 85 26.35 -8.51 -16.37
C GLY A 85 26.07 -9.88 -15.76
N THR A 86 24.81 -10.31 -15.75
CA THR A 86 24.43 -11.64 -15.24
C THR A 86 24.89 -12.75 -16.18
N ARG A 87 24.83 -12.55 -17.50
CA ARG A 87 25.36 -13.51 -18.48
C ARG A 87 26.84 -13.74 -18.28
N ASN A 88 27.62 -12.67 -18.16
CA ASN A 88 29.05 -12.77 -17.90
C ASN A 88 29.35 -13.46 -16.55
N LEU A 89 28.55 -13.16 -15.52
CA LEU A 89 28.71 -13.77 -14.20
C LEU A 89 28.43 -15.28 -14.26
N VAL A 90 27.34 -15.70 -14.91
CA VAL A 90 27.00 -17.12 -15.09
C VAL A 90 28.13 -17.86 -15.81
N LEU A 91 28.69 -17.27 -16.89
CA LEU A 91 29.81 -17.87 -17.61
C LEU A 91 31.07 -17.99 -16.75
N ALA A 92 31.38 -16.98 -15.93
CA ALA A 92 32.52 -17.02 -15.01
C ALA A 92 32.34 -18.08 -13.92
N MET A 93 31.12 -18.23 -13.40
CA MET A 93 30.74 -19.28 -12.44
C MET A 93 30.90 -20.68 -13.02
N ASP A 94 30.41 -20.90 -14.23
CA ASP A 94 30.57 -22.18 -14.95
C ASP A 94 32.05 -22.55 -15.14
N GLN A 95 32.86 -21.59 -15.63
CA GLN A 95 34.30 -21.80 -15.84
C GLN A 95 35.07 -22.08 -14.54
N ALA A 96 34.65 -21.50 -13.42
CA ALA A 96 35.27 -21.71 -12.11
C ALA A 96 34.69 -22.92 -11.34
N GLY A 97 33.65 -23.57 -11.86
CA GLY A 97 32.97 -24.67 -11.18
C GLY A 97 32.14 -24.24 -9.96
N VAL A 98 31.82 -22.96 -9.82
CA VAL A 98 31.02 -22.43 -8.70
C VAL A 98 29.54 -22.53 -9.06
N ARG A 99 28.78 -23.38 -8.36
CA ARG A 99 27.39 -23.68 -8.76
C ARG A 99 26.33 -22.83 -8.08
N ARG A 100 26.54 -22.39 -6.83
CA ARG A 100 25.47 -21.74 -6.05
C ARG A 100 25.33 -20.26 -6.40
N LEU A 101 24.19 -19.87 -6.98
CA LEU A 101 23.85 -18.49 -7.32
C LEU A 101 22.56 -18.04 -6.61
N VAL A 102 22.59 -16.93 -5.88
CA VAL A 102 21.39 -16.25 -5.40
C VAL A 102 21.29 -14.90 -6.10
N CYS A 103 20.24 -14.67 -6.89
CA CYS A 103 20.12 -13.47 -7.71
C CYS A 103 18.87 -12.66 -7.35
N VAL A 104 19.06 -11.37 -7.05
CA VAL A 104 18.00 -10.44 -6.69
C VAL A 104 17.43 -9.78 -7.95
N THR A 105 16.15 -10.05 -8.22
CA THR A 105 15.44 -9.43 -9.34
C THR A 105 14.44 -8.39 -8.84
N LEU A 106 13.15 -8.57 -9.13
CA LEU A 106 12.10 -7.60 -8.79
C LEU A 106 10.74 -8.28 -8.72
N LEU A 107 9.95 -7.96 -7.71
CA LEU A 107 8.53 -8.31 -7.71
C LEU A 107 7.83 -7.66 -8.90
N GLY A 108 7.29 -8.47 -9.81
CA GLY A 108 6.72 -8.03 -11.09
C GLY A 108 7.46 -8.56 -12.31
N ALA A 109 8.68 -9.09 -12.14
CA ALA A 109 9.35 -9.93 -13.13
C ALA A 109 8.76 -11.35 -13.12
N GLY A 110 8.73 -11.99 -14.29
CA GLY A 110 8.13 -13.30 -14.50
C GLY A 110 6.68 -13.39 -14.02
N ALA A 111 6.33 -14.54 -13.44
CA ALA A 111 4.98 -14.78 -12.93
C ALA A 111 4.64 -13.98 -11.65
N SER A 112 5.62 -13.35 -11.01
CA SER A 112 5.45 -12.71 -9.70
C SER A 112 4.59 -11.43 -9.73
N ARG A 113 4.22 -10.94 -10.92
CA ARG A 113 3.24 -9.87 -11.09
C ARG A 113 1.90 -10.18 -10.42
N ALA A 114 1.52 -11.45 -10.30
CA ALA A 114 0.32 -11.88 -9.58
C ALA A 114 0.44 -11.72 -8.05
N ASN A 115 1.67 -11.79 -7.51
CA ASN A 115 1.94 -11.64 -6.09
C ASN A 115 2.03 -10.18 -5.62
N ALA A 116 1.97 -9.23 -6.56
CA ALA A 116 1.92 -7.80 -6.26
C ALA A 116 0.50 -7.31 -5.96
N SER A 117 0.38 -6.36 -5.03
CA SER A 117 -0.88 -5.66 -4.78
C SER A 117 -1.32 -4.84 -6.00
N LEU A 118 -2.63 -4.55 -6.11
CA LEU A 118 -3.16 -3.75 -7.22
C LEU A 118 -2.50 -2.36 -7.29
N MET A 119 -2.31 -1.71 -6.14
CA MET A 119 -1.60 -0.43 -6.05
C MET A 119 -0.17 -0.56 -6.58
N TYR A 120 0.57 -1.59 -6.15
CA TYR A 120 1.94 -1.82 -6.61
C TYR A 120 1.98 -2.01 -8.13
N ARG A 121 1.05 -2.78 -8.70
CA ARG A 121 0.94 -3.01 -10.14
C ARG A 121 0.62 -1.74 -10.93
N GLN A 122 -0.25 -0.87 -10.42
CA GLN A 122 -0.68 0.32 -11.15
C GLN A 122 0.22 1.53 -10.97
N VAL A 123 1.01 1.58 -9.90
CA VAL A 123 1.89 2.73 -9.61
C VAL A 123 3.36 2.35 -9.78
N ILE A 124 3.84 1.41 -8.97
CA ILE A 124 5.27 1.07 -8.90
C ILE A 124 5.73 0.38 -10.18
N LEU A 125 5.01 -0.66 -10.65
CA LEU A 125 5.40 -1.36 -11.88
C LEU A 125 5.30 -0.49 -13.13
N ARG A 126 4.42 0.52 -13.15
CA ARG A 126 4.39 1.49 -14.25
C ARG A 126 5.59 2.42 -14.22
N ALA A 127 5.98 2.90 -13.04
CA ALA A 127 7.18 3.72 -12.88
C ALA A 127 8.47 2.96 -13.20
N LEU A 128 8.48 1.64 -13.01
CA LEU A 128 9.60 0.74 -13.32
C LEU A 128 9.48 0.07 -14.69
N ALA A 129 8.49 0.43 -15.51
CA ALA A 129 8.30 -0.18 -16.83
C ALA A 129 9.56 -0.21 -17.71
N PRO A 130 10.42 0.83 -17.72
CA PRO A 130 11.64 0.83 -18.53
C PRO A 130 12.68 -0.25 -18.15
N MET A 131 12.75 -0.67 -16.88
CA MET A 131 13.72 -1.68 -16.42
C MET A 131 13.19 -3.11 -16.45
N LEU A 132 11.86 -3.29 -16.52
CA LEU A 132 11.24 -4.61 -16.40
C LEU A 132 11.74 -5.61 -17.45
N PRO A 133 11.96 -5.22 -18.73
CA PRO A 133 12.52 -6.13 -19.72
C PRO A 133 13.93 -6.64 -19.35
N ASP A 134 14.81 -5.77 -18.83
CA ASP A 134 16.16 -6.15 -18.42
C ASP A 134 16.13 -7.11 -17.22
N LYS A 135 15.25 -6.85 -16.25
CA LYS A 135 15.01 -7.78 -15.12
C LYS A 135 14.43 -9.12 -15.57
N GLN A 136 13.56 -9.15 -16.58
CA GLN A 136 13.05 -10.40 -17.15
C GLN A 136 14.16 -11.18 -17.85
N ALA A 137 14.94 -10.51 -18.70
CA ALA A 137 16.03 -11.16 -19.42
C ALA A 137 17.15 -11.64 -18.49
N GLN A 138 17.40 -10.93 -17.38
CA GLN A 138 18.25 -11.41 -16.29
C GLN A 138 17.76 -12.75 -15.72
N GLU A 139 16.46 -12.90 -15.47
CA GLU A 139 15.89 -14.18 -15.02
C GLU A 139 16.02 -15.28 -16.06
N ASP A 140 15.79 -14.95 -17.34
CA ASP A 140 15.89 -15.92 -18.44
C ASP A 140 17.32 -16.45 -18.59
N VAL A 141 18.33 -15.57 -18.45
CA VAL A 141 19.75 -15.97 -18.42
C VAL A 141 20.03 -16.94 -17.27
N VAL A 142 19.59 -16.62 -16.04
CA VAL A 142 19.81 -17.48 -14.88
C VAL A 142 19.12 -18.84 -15.05
N ARG A 143 17.87 -18.85 -15.54
CA ARG A 143 17.09 -20.07 -15.77
C ARG A 143 17.69 -20.97 -16.84
N SER A 144 18.35 -20.39 -17.83
CA SER A 144 19.01 -21.14 -18.90
C SER A 144 20.35 -21.77 -18.49
N SER A 145 20.84 -21.46 -17.28
CA SER A 145 22.10 -21.99 -16.76
C SER A 145 21.92 -23.31 -16.02
N GLU A 146 23.00 -24.10 -15.94
CA GLU A 146 23.06 -25.32 -15.13
C GLU A 146 23.36 -25.07 -13.64
N LEU A 147 23.41 -23.80 -13.22
CA LEU A 147 23.72 -23.42 -11.85
C LEU A 147 22.64 -23.88 -10.85
N ASP A 148 23.05 -24.01 -9.60
CA ASP A 148 22.19 -24.19 -8.44
C ASP A 148 21.65 -22.81 -8.02
N TRP A 149 20.72 -22.26 -8.81
CA TRP A 149 20.28 -20.88 -8.67
C TRP A 149 19.05 -20.70 -7.77
N THR A 150 18.89 -19.52 -7.17
CA THR A 150 17.66 -19.05 -6.53
C THR A 150 17.39 -17.63 -7.01
N LEU A 151 16.20 -17.38 -7.59
CA LEU A 151 15.77 -16.05 -8.01
C LEU A 151 14.88 -15.44 -6.92
N VAL A 152 15.32 -14.32 -6.35
CA VAL A 152 14.60 -13.65 -5.25
C VAL A 152 13.97 -12.36 -5.75
N ARG A 153 12.64 -12.27 -5.64
CA ARG A 153 11.80 -11.19 -6.19
C ARG A 153 11.19 -10.34 -5.07
N PRO A 154 11.94 -9.40 -4.49
CA PRO A 154 11.43 -8.57 -3.42
C PRO A 154 10.49 -7.47 -3.95
N PRO A 155 9.49 -7.03 -3.17
CA PRO A 155 8.79 -5.77 -3.38
C PRO A 155 9.72 -4.59 -3.07
N ARG A 156 9.15 -3.39 -2.90
CA ARG A 156 9.88 -2.26 -2.34
C ARG A 156 10.47 -2.66 -0.98
N PHE A 157 11.77 -2.45 -0.82
CA PHE A 157 12.48 -2.64 0.44
C PHE A 157 13.01 -1.31 0.98
N THR A 158 13.21 -1.22 2.29
CA THR A 158 13.68 0.00 2.98
C THR A 158 14.62 -0.37 4.12
N GLY A 159 15.43 0.59 4.58
CA GLY A 159 16.07 0.47 5.90
C GLY A 159 15.03 0.39 7.03
N GLY A 160 15.48 0.02 8.23
CA GLY A 160 14.66 -0.08 9.42
C GLY A 160 15.07 -1.25 10.32
N LYS A 161 14.33 -1.45 11.41
CA LYS A 161 14.60 -2.55 12.36
C LYS A 161 14.17 -3.89 11.73
N PRO A 162 15.05 -4.90 11.69
CA PRO A 162 14.71 -6.26 11.26
C PRO A 162 13.77 -6.95 12.27
N GLY A 163 13.31 -8.14 11.91
CA GLY A 163 12.48 -9.00 12.75
C GLY A 163 11.04 -9.14 12.27
N ALA A 164 10.74 -8.72 11.04
CA ALA A 164 9.45 -8.99 10.45
C ALA A 164 9.35 -10.47 10.06
N GLU A 165 8.23 -11.13 10.36
CA GLU A 165 7.94 -12.45 9.81
C GLU A 165 7.95 -12.37 8.29
N LEU A 166 8.75 -13.23 7.65
CA LEU A 166 8.88 -13.26 6.20
C LEU A 166 7.84 -14.19 5.60
N ARG A 167 7.16 -13.68 4.57
CA ARG A 167 6.32 -14.48 3.69
C ARG A 167 7.08 -14.75 2.40
N VAL A 168 7.33 -16.02 2.13
CA VAL A 168 7.95 -16.52 0.91
C VAL A 168 6.89 -17.22 0.07
N ILE A 169 6.77 -16.84 -1.20
CA ILE A 169 5.79 -17.40 -2.12
C ILE A 169 6.54 -17.93 -3.34
N ALA A 170 6.50 -19.24 -3.51
CA ALA A 170 7.01 -19.92 -4.70
C ALA A 170 6.34 -19.41 -5.98
N GLU A 171 7.07 -19.45 -7.09
CA GLU A 171 6.52 -19.10 -8.39
C GLU A 171 5.25 -19.92 -8.71
N GLY A 172 4.21 -19.23 -9.19
CA GLY A 172 2.91 -19.83 -9.50
C GLY A 172 1.98 -20.01 -8.30
N GLN A 173 2.48 -19.90 -7.07
CA GLN A 173 1.64 -20.01 -5.88
C GLN A 173 0.82 -18.73 -5.62
N PRO A 174 -0.43 -18.85 -5.15
CA PRO A 174 -1.26 -17.72 -4.82
C PRO A 174 -0.77 -17.03 -3.55
N GLY A 175 -1.03 -15.73 -3.47
CA GLY A 175 -0.75 -14.91 -2.30
C GLY A 175 -0.05 -13.61 -2.67
N ARG A 176 0.17 -12.76 -1.67
CA ARG A 176 0.79 -11.45 -1.86
C ARG A 176 1.88 -11.22 -0.84
N VAL A 177 2.93 -10.54 -1.29
CA VAL A 177 3.99 -10.04 -0.43
C VAL A 177 3.92 -8.52 -0.33
N SER A 178 4.36 -7.98 0.81
CA SER A 178 4.38 -6.55 1.09
C SER A 178 5.81 -6.06 1.38
N ARG A 179 5.96 -4.77 1.66
CA ARG A 179 7.26 -4.13 1.94
C ARG A 179 8.12 -4.99 2.88
N ILE A 180 9.40 -5.12 2.58
CA ILE A 180 10.38 -5.86 3.39
C ILE A 180 11.48 -4.91 3.89
N PHE A 181 12.05 -5.18 5.05
CA PHE A 181 13.24 -4.45 5.50
C PHE A 181 14.48 -5.05 4.84
N ARG A 182 15.47 -4.21 4.49
CA ARG A 182 16.67 -4.67 3.80
C ARG A 182 17.47 -5.68 4.62
N ALA A 183 17.56 -5.51 5.94
CA ALA A 183 18.21 -6.47 6.83
C ALA A 183 17.54 -7.86 6.80
N ASP A 184 16.20 -7.93 6.81
CA ASP A 184 15.48 -9.21 6.69
C ASP A 184 15.67 -9.84 5.30
N LEU A 185 15.68 -9.02 4.24
CA LEU A 185 15.98 -9.49 2.89
C LEU A 185 17.43 -10.01 2.78
N ALA A 186 18.40 -9.30 3.36
CA ALA A 186 19.80 -9.69 3.38
C ALA A 186 20.00 -11.05 4.07
N ARG A 187 19.36 -11.23 5.23
CA ARG A 187 19.33 -12.52 5.92
C ARG A 187 18.75 -13.64 5.04
N PHE A 188 17.61 -13.38 4.41
CA PHE A 188 16.99 -14.36 3.51
C PHE A 188 17.87 -14.74 2.32
N LEU A 189 18.59 -13.77 1.73
CA LEU A 189 19.54 -14.03 0.65
C LEU A 189 20.71 -14.90 1.12
N LEU A 190 21.19 -14.67 2.35
CA LEU A 190 22.26 -15.45 2.93
C LEU A 190 21.81 -16.88 3.28
N ASP A 191 20.62 -17.03 3.84
CA ASP A 191 20.01 -18.34 4.08
C ASP A 191 19.88 -19.12 2.76
N CYS A 192 19.42 -18.46 1.68
CA CYS A 192 19.42 -19.08 0.36
C CYS A 192 20.84 -19.49 -0.06
N ALA A 193 21.87 -18.65 0.13
CA ALA A 193 23.22 -18.99 -0.29
C ALA A 193 23.82 -20.20 0.47
N THR A 194 23.34 -20.44 1.69
CA THR A 194 23.86 -21.47 2.61
C THR A 194 22.99 -22.73 2.68
N ASP A 195 21.74 -22.65 2.23
CA ASP A 195 20.78 -23.76 2.22
C ASP A 195 20.27 -24.13 0.81
N ASN A 196 19.66 -25.32 0.75
CA ASN A 196 19.14 -25.91 -0.47
C ASN A 196 17.60 -25.86 -0.58
N ARG A 197 16.91 -25.05 0.24
CA ARG A 197 15.43 -25.04 0.29
C ARG A 197 14.79 -24.47 -0.96
N HIS A 198 15.48 -23.55 -1.64
CA HIS A 198 14.99 -22.83 -2.82
C HIS A 198 15.85 -23.08 -4.07
N LEU A 199 16.38 -24.30 -4.22
CA LEU A 199 17.20 -24.67 -5.38
C LEU A 199 16.39 -24.67 -6.67
N ARG A 200 16.93 -24.00 -7.69
CA ARG A 200 16.33 -23.81 -9.02
C ARG A 200 14.90 -23.29 -8.94
N GLU A 201 14.64 -22.42 -7.96
CA GLU A 201 13.33 -21.84 -7.67
C GLU A 201 13.37 -20.31 -7.75
N ALA A 202 12.28 -19.72 -8.25
CA ALA A 202 12.02 -18.30 -8.14
C ALA A 202 10.97 -18.01 -7.07
N VAL A 203 11.28 -17.13 -6.13
CA VAL A 203 10.43 -16.83 -4.97
C VAL A 203 10.14 -15.34 -4.85
N ALA A 204 8.89 -14.99 -4.59
CA ALA A 204 8.53 -13.66 -4.12
C ALA A 204 8.65 -13.63 -2.60
N VAL A 205 9.47 -12.74 -2.05
CA VAL A 205 9.69 -12.62 -0.61
C VAL A 205 9.32 -11.22 -0.14
N GLY A 206 8.55 -11.12 0.93
CA GLY A 206 8.29 -9.85 1.59
C GLY A 206 7.79 -10.04 3.01
N SER A 207 7.45 -8.94 3.69
CA SER A 207 6.90 -9.08 5.04
C SER A 207 5.50 -9.70 5.01
N SER A 208 5.28 -10.64 5.94
CA SER A 208 3.97 -11.19 6.35
C SER A 208 3.05 -10.09 6.89
N ALA A 209 3.61 -8.96 7.36
CA ALA A 209 2.86 -7.89 8.01
C ALA A 209 1.73 -7.34 7.14
N ALA A 210 0.53 -7.44 7.71
CA ALA A 210 -0.77 -7.16 7.14
C ALA A 210 -0.88 -5.82 6.38
N ALA A 211 -1.72 -5.85 5.34
CA ALA A 211 -2.33 -4.80 4.52
C ALA A 211 -1.71 -3.38 4.61
N PRO A 212 -1.46 -2.71 3.46
CA PRO A 212 -0.84 -1.38 3.43
C PRO A 212 -1.51 -0.40 4.40
N GLU A 213 -0.74 0.51 4.99
CA GLU A 213 -1.22 1.48 6.00
C GLU A 213 -2.47 2.24 5.54
N SER A 214 -2.61 2.49 4.23
CA SER A 214 -3.81 3.04 3.60
C SER A 214 -5.08 2.19 3.82
N MET A 215 -4.96 0.86 3.89
CA MET A 215 -6.05 -0.07 4.22
C MET A 215 -6.45 0.00 5.69
N LYS A 216 -5.53 0.38 6.59
CA LYS A 216 -5.83 0.66 8.01
C LYS A 216 -6.41 2.07 8.19
N LEU A 217 -6.11 3.00 7.27
CA LEU A 217 -6.61 4.38 7.31
C LEU A 217 -8.06 4.51 6.83
N ARG A 218 -8.49 3.71 5.84
CA ARG A 218 -9.85 3.83 5.25
C ARG A 218 -10.99 3.73 6.29
N PRO A 219 -11.04 2.72 7.18
CA PRO A 219 -12.09 2.66 8.20
C PRO A 219 -12.03 3.85 9.17
N ARG A 220 -10.82 4.34 9.49
CA ARG A 220 -10.65 5.51 10.38
C ARG A 220 -11.17 6.80 9.74
N VAL A 221 -10.90 7.01 8.46
CA VAL A 221 -11.43 8.15 7.69
C VAL A 221 -12.95 8.05 7.58
N ALA A 222 -13.48 6.84 7.35
CA ALA A 222 -14.92 6.62 7.29
C ALA A 222 -15.59 6.95 8.63
N VAL A 223 -15.03 6.51 9.77
CA VAL A 223 -15.51 6.88 11.11
C VAL A 223 -15.44 8.39 11.34
N LEU A 224 -14.33 9.04 10.98
CA LEU A 224 -14.18 10.50 11.15
C LEU A 224 -15.25 11.29 10.39
N LEU A 225 -15.42 11.03 9.10
CA LEU A 225 -16.38 11.77 8.26
C LEU A 225 -17.83 11.47 8.66
N SER A 226 -18.12 10.21 8.97
CA SER A 226 -19.44 9.77 9.45
C SER A 226 -19.77 10.39 10.81
N GLY A 227 -18.79 10.52 11.70
CA GLY A 227 -18.95 11.16 13.01
C GLY A 227 -19.18 12.67 12.91
N LEU A 228 -18.43 13.36 12.02
CA LEU A 228 -18.66 14.77 11.75
C LEU A 228 -20.07 15.03 11.21
N LEU A 229 -20.52 14.22 10.24
CA LEU A 229 -21.87 14.30 9.69
C LEU A 229 -22.93 14.09 10.77
N THR A 230 -22.87 12.94 11.43
CA THR A 230 -23.88 12.51 12.43
C THR A 230 -23.93 13.48 13.61
N GLY A 231 -22.77 13.95 14.08
CA GLY A 231 -22.68 14.95 15.15
C GLY A 231 -23.31 16.29 14.77
N SER A 232 -23.08 16.75 13.53
CA SER A 232 -23.67 18.00 13.04
C SER A 232 -25.20 17.91 12.92
N GLU A 233 -25.72 16.80 12.42
CA GLU A 233 -27.17 16.57 12.28
C GLU A 233 -27.86 16.40 13.64
N LEU A 234 -27.25 15.67 14.57
CA LEU A 234 -27.75 15.53 15.96
C LEU A 234 -27.78 16.88 16.69
N THR A 235 -26.76 17.70 16.50
CA THR A 235 -26.73 19.07 17.07
C THR A 235 -27.84 19.93 16.49
N SER A 236 -28.04 19.85 15.17
CA SER A 236 -29.13 20.57 14.50
C SER A 236 -30.49 20.19 15.08
N TRP A 237 -30.77 18.90 15.21
CA TRP A 237 -32.05 18.39 15.69
C TRP A 237 -32.27 18.54 17.20
N GLY A 238 -31.24 18.33 18.00
CA GLY A 238 -31.36 18.37 19.46
C GLY A 238 -31.31 19.78 20.06
N ILE A 239 -30.67 20.73 19.36
CA ILE A 239 -30.39 22.07 19.92
C ILE A 239 -30.95 23.16 19.01
N ILE A 240 -30.56 23.18 17.73
CA ILE A 240 -30.88 24.30 16.84
C ILE A 240 -32.38 24.36 16.55
N HIS A 241 -32.97 23.29 16.03
CA HIS A 241 -34.39 23.26 15.64
C HIS A 241 -35.35 23.52 16.81
N PRO A 242 -35.19 22.89 17.99
CA PRO A 242 -36.02 23.20 19.16
C PRO A 242 -35.92 24.66 19.61
N THR A 243 -34.77 25.30 19.40
CA THR A 243 -34.58 26.72 19.71
C THR A 243 -35.31 27.60 18.70
N LEU A 244 -35.24 27.28 17.41
CA LEU A 244 -35.94 28.01 16.34
C LEU A 244 -37.47 27.99 16.53
N TRP A 245 -38.02 26.87 17.03
CA TRP A 245 -39.45 26.74 17.32
C TRP A 245 -39.97 27.65 18.44
N LYS A 246 -39.09 28.27 19.24
CA LYS A 246 -39.46 29.23 20.29
C LYS A 246 -39.60 30.67 19.78
N LEU A 247 -39.14 30.95 18.56
CA LEU A 247 -39.18 32.29 17.98
C LEU A 247 -40.57 32.65 17.48
N GLU A 248 -40.87 33.95 17.41
CA GLU A 248 -42.08 34.43 16.74
C GLU A 248 -42.01 34.13 15.23
N HIS A 249 -43.16 34.10 14.56
CA HIS A 249 -43.24 33.59 13.18
C HIS A 249 -42.25 34.26 12.21
N ALA A 250 -42.23 35.59 12.16
CA ALA A 250 -41.35 36.34 11.26
C ALA A 250 -39.87 36.11 11.58
N GLU A 251 -39.52 36.04 12.87
CA GLU A 251 -38.15 35.79 13.34
C GLU A 251 -37.70 34.36 13.04
N GLN A 252 -38.60 33.38 13.22
CA GLN A 252 -38.36 31.98 12.90
C GLN A 252 -38.06 31.82 11.41
N VAL A 253 -38.87 32.42 10.53
CA VAL A 253 -38.67 32.34 9.08
C VAL A 253 -37.31 32.93 8.68
N ARG A 254 -36.94 34.10 9.24
CA ARG A 254 -35.63 34.72 9.00
C ARG A 254 -34.47 33.85 9.48
N ALA A 255 -34.54 33.38 10.72
CA ALA A 255 -33.49 32.56 11.33
C ALA A 255 -33.29 31.25 10.56
N GLU A 256 -34.38 30.57 10.18
CA GLU A 256 -34.33 29.35 9.37
C GLU A 256 -33.69 29.58 8.00
N LYS A 257 -34.05 30.67 7.29
CA LYS A 257 -33.43 31.01 6.01
C LYS A 257 -31.90 31.17 6.13
N LEU A 258 -31.43 31.80 7.21
CA LEU A 258 -29.99 31.99 7.47
C LEU A 258 -29.28 30.67 7.76
N VAL A 259 -29.86 29.83 8.62
CA VAL A 259 -29.34 28.51 8.95
C VAL A 259 -29.25 27.66 7.68
N TYR A 260 -30.31 27.62 6.87
CA TYR A 260 -30.34 26.80 5.65
C TYR A 260 -29.36 27.24 4.58
N ARG A 261 -29.11 28.56 4.42
CA ARG A 261 -28.07 29.02 3.49
C ARG A 261 -26.69 28.49 3.85
N ARG A 262 -26.38 28.38 5.15
CA ARG A 262 -25.11 27.82 5.60
C ARG A 262 -25.06 26.30 5.45
N PHE A 263 -26.09 25.58 5.90
CA PHE A 263 -26.13 24.12 5.76
C PHE A 263 -26.08 23.67 4.29
N ALA A 264 -26.79 24.35 3.39
CA ALA A 264 -26.80 24.01 1.95
C ALA A 264 -25.41 24.08 1.28
N THR A 265 -24.47 24.84 1.85
CA THR A 265 -23.09 24.94 1.32
C THR A 265 -22.14 23.86 1.79
N VAL A 266 -22.38 23.24 2.95
CA VAL A 266 -21.43 22.33 3.60
C VAL A 266 -21.95 20.89 3.61
N ASP A 267 -23.23 20.73 3.93
CA ASP A 267 -23.87 19.45 4.20
C ASP A 267 -23.81 18.46 3.01
N PRO A 268 -24.08 18.86 1.73
CA PRO A 268 -24.01 17.93 0.60
C PRO A 268 -22.62 17.32 0.39
N PHE A 269 -21.55 18.10 0.63
CA PHE A 269 -20.18 17.62 0.49
C PHE A 269 -19.83 16.62 1.58
N LEU A 270 -20.23 16.90 2.83
CA LEU A 270 -19.97 16.03 3.97
C LEU A 270 -20.73 14.69 3.84
N GLN A 271 -22.00 14.73 3.41
CA GLN A 271 -22.80 13.53 3.13
C GLN A 271 -22.16 12.66 2.03
N THR A 272 -21.79 13.28 0.90
CA THR A 272 -21.17 12.56 -0.22
C THR A 272 -19.82 11.96 0.19
N ALA A 273 -19.02 12.71 0.97
CA ALA A 273 -17.73 12.25 1.46
C ALA A 273 -17.87 11.08 2.45
N ALA A 274 -18.87 11.11 3.34
CA ALA A 274 -19.15 10.01 4.27
C ALA A 274 -19.55 8.72 3.52
N ILE A 275 -20.43 8.82 2.52
CA ILE A 275 -20.82 7.68 1.67
C ILE A 275 -19.58 7.11 0.96
N ALA A 276 -18.82 7.97 0.27
CA ALA A 276 -17.63 7.54 -0.46
C ALA A 276 -16.59 6.88 0.46
N ALA A 277 -16.40 7.41 1.67
CA ALA A 277 -15.47 6.84 2.64
C ALA A 277 -15.94 5.48 3.18
N CYS A 278 -17.24 5.28 3.43
CA CYS A 278 -17.78 3.98 3.82
C CYS A 278 -17.58 2.92 2.73
N LEU A 279 -17.82 3.28 1.46
CA LEU A 279 -17.57 2.39 0.32
C LEU A 279 -16.06 2.09 0.17
N ALA A 280 -15.20 3.09 0.36
CA ALA A 280 -13.76 2.90 0.34
C ALA A 280 -13.26 2.02 1.50
N ALA A 281 -13.85 2.14 2.68
CA ALA A 281 -13.58 1.29 3.84
C ALA A 281 -13.99 -0.16 3.57
N ALA A 282 -15.16 -0.39 2.96
CA ALA A 282 -15.62 -1.73 2.60
C ALA A 282 -14.66 -2.47 1.65
N GLN A 283 -13.91 -1.77 0.79
CA GLN A 283 -12.88 -2.38 -0.05
C GLN A 283 -11.67 -2.91 0.73
N GLY A 284 -11.44 -2.40 1.95
CA GLY A 284 -10.32 -2.76 2.82
C GLY A 284 -10.69 -3.73 3.95
N LEU A 285 -11.98 -4.07 4.09
CA LEU A 285 -12.53 -4.94 5.12
C LEU A 285 -12.97 -6.29 4.53
N HIS A 286 -13.13 -7.29 5.38
CA HIS A 286 -13.53 -8.66 5.00
C HIS A 286 -14.65 -9.16 5.91
N GLY A 287 -15.35 -10.22 5.49
CA GLY A 287 -16.39 -10.88 6.30
C GLY A 287 -17.50 -9.93 6.77
N SER A 288 -17.86 -10.05 8.05
CA SER A 288 -18.87 -9.23 8.72
C SER A 288 -18.55 -7.73 8.66
N ASP A 289 -17.28 -7.35 8.81
CA ASP A 289 -16.88 -5.94 8.82
C ASP A 289 -17.13 -5.26 7.48
N ARG A 290 -16.93 -5.99 6.38
CA ARG A 290 -17.27 -5.50 5.04
C ARG A 290 -18.77 -5.30 4.89
N ALA A 291 -19.58 -6.24 5.39
CA ALA A 291 -21.03 -6.13 5.34
C ALA A 291 -21.54 -4.92 6.14
N LEU A 292 -20.97 -4.70 7.34
CA LEU A 292 -21.28 -3.54 8.18
C LEU A 292 -20.90 -2.21 7.51
N ALA A 293 -19.72 -2.13 6.87
CA ALA A 293 -19.30 -0.93 6.15
C ALA A 293 -20.18 -0.64 4.92
N LEU A 294 -20.64 -1.67 4.20
CA LEU A 294 -21.59 -1.52 3.10
C LEU A 294 -22.98 -1.09 3.60
N ALA A 295 -23.46 -1.68 4.69
CA ALA A 295 -24.72 -1.30 5.33
C ALA A 295 -24.69 0.16 5.82
N SER A 296 -23.57 0.61 6.36
CA SER A 296 -23.35 2.01 6.71
C SER A 296 -23.47 2.93 5.48
N GLY A 297 -22.78 2.61 4.38
CA GLY A 297 -22.87 3.36 3.13
C GLY A 297 -24.30 3.39 2.56
N ALA A 298 -25.05 2.29 2.68
CA ALA A 298 -26.45 2.22 2.28
C ALA A 298 -27.33 3.12 3.15
N SER A 299 -27.12 3.12 4.48
CA SER A 299 -27.84 4.00 5.42
C SER A 299 -27.70 5.48 5.03
N TYR A 300 -26.46 5.94 4.80
CA TYR A 300 -26.20 7.31 4.36
C TYR A 300 -26.78 7.62 2.97
N SER A 301 -26.81 6.63 2.07
CA SER A 301 -27.41 6.81 0.74
C SER A 301 -28.94 6.97 0.81
N ILE A 302 -29.61 6.21 1.68
CA ILE A 302 -31.05 6.34 1.93
C ILE A 302 -31.34 7.69 2.59
N MET A 303 -30.52 8.10 3.55
CA MET A 303 -30.61 9.42 4.19
C MET A 303 -30.50 10.54 3.15
N LEU A 304 -29.51 10.47 2.25
CA LEU A 304 -29.34 11.44 1.15
C LEU A 304 -30.57 11.44 0.22
N ALA A 305 -31.15 10.29 -0.09
CA ALA A 305 -32.37 10.22 -0.89
C ALA A 305 -33.55 10.93 -0.21
N ILE A 306 -33.73 10.76 1.10
CA ILE A 306 -34.74 11.51 1.88
C ILE A 306 -34.47 13.02 1.83
N THR A 307 -33.20 13.42 1.88
CA THR A 307 -32.80 14.82 1.75
C THR A 307 -33.24 15.40 0.41
N LEU A 308 -32.88 14.73 -0.68
CA LEU A 308 -33.09 15.23 -2.04
C LEU A 308 -34.57 15.23 -2.44
N ILE A 309 -35.30 14.17 -2.07
CA ILE A 309 -36.70 13.97 -2.48
C ILE A 309 -37.67 14.63 -1.49
N GLY A 310 -37.31 14.71 -0.20
CA GLY A 310 -38.17 15.16 0.88
C GLY A 310 -37.84 16.56 1.38
N ASN A 311 -36.67 16.72 2.02
CA ASN A 311 -36.32 17.97 2.71
C ASN A 311 -36.01 19.12 1.74
N MET A 312 -35.29 18.86 0.65
CA MET A 312 -34.83 19.89 -0.27
C MET A 312 -35.99 20.62 -0.98
N PRO A 313 -37.05 19.96 -1.49
CA PRO A 313 -38.22 20.66 -2.02
C PRO A 313 -38.91 21.55 -1.00
N ILE A 314 -38.90 21.17 0.28
CA ILE A 314 -39.44 22.01 1.35
C ILE A 314 -38.53 23.21 1.61
N ASN A 315 -37.20 23.03 1.63
CA ASN A 315 -36.23 24.12 1.79
C ASN A 315 -36.39 25.19 0.70
N LEU A 316 -36.63 24.78 -0.54
CA LEU A 316 -36.87 25.70 -1.65
C LEU A 316 -38.12 26.56 -1.42
N ARG A 317 -39.19 25.98 -0.85
CA ARG A 317 -40.39 26.75 -0.46
C ARG A 317 -40.12 27.69 0.71
N VAL A 318 -39.31 27.27 1.68
CA VAL A 318 -38.90 28.09 2.83
C VAL A 318 -38.15 29.35 2.36
N PHE A 319 -37.27 29.24 1.36
CA PHE A 319 -36.55 30.41 0.84
C PHE A 319 -37.48 31.46 0.22
N GLY A 320 -38.58 31.03 -0.40
CA GLY A 320 -39.59 31.91 -0.99
C GLY A 320 -40.70 32.37 -0.03
N TRP A 321 -40.65 31.98 1.25
CA TRP A 321 -41.72 32.28 2.20
C TRP A 321 -41.74 33.77 2.59
N ASP A 322 -42.91 34.42 2.53
CA ASP A 322 -43.10 35.80 2.98
C ASP A 322 -43.11 35.84 4.52
N GLU A 323 -42.21 36.62 5.10
CA GLU A 323 -42.00 36.72 6.55
C GLU A 323 -43.08 37.53 7.27
N THR A 324 -43.76 38.42 6.54
CA THR A 324 -44.69 39.41 7.07
C THR A 324 -46.15 39.07 6.79
N HIS A 325 -46.44 38.46 5.64
CA HIS A 325 -47.80 38.15 5.19
C HIS A 325 -48.03 36.65 4.97
N GLY A 326 -47.03 35.80 5.23
CA GLY A 326 -47.16 34.36 5.13
C GLY A 326 -48.09 33.79 6.19
N ASP A 327 -48.89 32.78 5.82
CA ASP A 327 -49.82 32.10 6.74
C ASP A 327 -49.05 31.27 7.80
N PRO A 328 -49.12 31.62 9.09
CA PRO A 328 -48.37 30.92 10.14
C PRO A 328 -48.75 29.44 10.29
N GLU A 329 -50.01 29.06 10.00
CA GLU A 329 -50.44 27.66 10.13
C GLU A 329 -49.92 26.78 8.99
N GLN A 330 -49.94 27.31 7.76
CA GLN A 330 -49.35 26.62 6.61
C GLN A 330 -47.84 26.47 6.78
N TRP A 331 -47.16 27.50 7.30
CA TRP A 331 -45.75 27.42 7.67
C TRP A 331 -45.51 26.29 8.67
N ARG A 332 -46.23 26.27 9.80
CA ARG A 332 -46.08 25.23 10.83
C ARG A 332 -46.32 23.83 10.28
N THR A 333 -47.30 23.66 9.40
CA THR A 333 -47.57 22.38 8.74
C THR A 333 -46.40 21.92 7.86
N LEU A 334 -45.88 22.84 7.05
CA LEU A 334 -44.72 22.60 6.19
C LEU A 334 -43.48 22.22 7.03
N ARG A 335 -43.24 22.96 8.12
CA ARG A 335 -42.13 22.74 9.06
C ARG A 335 -42.21 21.40 9.79
N ARG A 336 -43.38 21.04 10.32
CA ARG A 336 -43.59 19.72 10.95
C ARG A 336 -43.36 18.56 9.99
N ARG A 337 -43.66 18.74 8.70
CA ARG A 337 -43.31 17.74 7.68
C ARG A 337 -41.80 17.64 7.49
N TRP A 338 -41.11 18.77 7.44
CA TRP A 338 -39.64 18.80 7.36
C TRP A 338 -38.99 18.13 8.57
N ASP A 339 -39.45 18.44 9.78
CA ASP A 339 -38.88 17.90 11.03
C ASP A 339 -39.03 16.38 11.12
N ARG A 340 -40.17 15.83 10.65
CA ARG A 340 -40.38 14.38 10.57
C ARG A 340 -39.38 13.70 9.63
N LEU A 341 -39.14 14.29 8.46
CA LEU A 341 -38.17 13.78 7.49
C LEU A 341 -36.74 13.88 8.05
N HIS A 342 -36.40 15.00 8.69
CA HIS A 342 -35.10 15.19 9.33
C HIS A 342 -34.88 14.20 10.48
N THR A 343 -35.89 13.93 11.30
CA THR A 343 -35.82 12.90 12.36
C THR A 343 -35.54 11.51 11.78
N ALA A 344 -36.19 11.14 10.67
CA ALA A 344 -35.92 9.88 9.98
C ALA A 344 -34.48 9.81 9.43
N ARG A 345 -33.97 10.93 8.89
CA ARG A 345 -32.58 11.04 8.42
C ARG A 345 -31.58 10.81 9.56
N ILE A 346 -31.81 11.41 10.72
CA ILE A 346 -30.91 11.28 11.88
C ILE A 346 -30.85 9.85 12.41
N ALA A 347 -31.98 9.13 12.38
CA ALA A 347 -31.98 7.72 12.72
C ALA A 347 -31.06 6.92 11.77
N LEU A 348 -31.10 7.23 10.47
CA LEU A 348 -30.21 6.62 9.47
C LEU A 348 -28.75 7.04 9.64
N ASP A 349 -28.48 8.30 9.96
CA ASP A 349 -27.11 8.79 10.21
C ASP A 349 -26.50 8.13 11.44
N THR A 350 -27.28 8.03 12.52
CA THR A 350 -26.88 7.39 13.77
C THR A 350 -26.65 5.89 13.56
N ALA A 351 -27.54 5.20 12.85
CA ALA A 351 -27.37 3.80 12.51
C ALA A 351 -26.14 3.59 11.61
N GLY A 352 -25.97 4.44 10.58
CA GLY A 352 -24.82 4.42 9.69
C GLY A 352 -23.50 4.59 10.44
N PHE A 353 -23.46 5.53 11.38
CA PHE A 353 -22.29 5.80 12.22
C PHE A 353 -21.96 4.64 13.15
N ALA A 354 -22.98 4.06 13.80
CA ALA A 354 -22.79 2.89 14.64
C ALA A 354 -22.19 1.72 13.85
N LEU A 355 -22.76 1.42 12.66
CA LEU A 355 -22.30 0.33 11.80
C LEU A 355 -20.83 0.49 11.37
N ILE A 356 -20.43 1.67 10.90
CA ILE A 356 -19.04 1.89 10.47
C ILE A 356 -18.05 1.89 11.64
N THR A 357 -18.48 2.38 12.81
CA THR A 357 -17.67 2.35 14.02
C THR A 357 -17.46 0.92 14.49
N THR A 358 -18.51 0.10 14.51
CA THR A 358 -18.39 -1.34 14.82
C THR A 358 -17.45 -2.03 13.84
N ALA A 359 -17.61 -1.79 12.53
CA ALA A 359 -16.73 -2.35 11.49
C ALA A 359 -15.25 -1.93 11.63
N ALA A 360 -14.98 -0.77 12.25
CA ALA A 360 -13.64 -0.22 12.40
C ALA A 360 -12.94 -0.61 13.71
N VAL A 361 -13.71 -0.96 14.76
CA VAL A 361 -13.21 -1.17 16.13
C VAL A 361 -13.11 -2.66 16.53
N GLN A 362 -13.77 -3.58 15.82
CA GLN A 362 -13.71 -5.00 16.18
C GLN A 362 -12.25 -5.53 16.16
N PRO A 363 -11.80 -6.19 17.24
CA PRO A 363 -10.48 -6.82 17.28
C PRO A 363 -10.43 -7.89 16.19
N ARG A 364 -9.40 -7.79 15.34
CA ARG A 364 -9.14 -8.77 14.29
C ARG A 364 -8.61 -10.03 14.98
N VAL A 365 -9.49 -10.97 15.27
CA VAL A 365 -9.14 -12.33 15.74
C VAL A 365 -8.60 -13.14 14.58
#